data_AF-A0A6J4NQI0-F1
#
_entry.id   AF-A0A6J4NQI0-F1
#
_cell.length_a   1.000
_cell.length_b   1.000
_cell.length_c   1.000
_cell.angle_alpha   90.00
_cell.angle_beta   90.00
_cell.angle_gamma   90.00
#
_symmetry.space_group_name_H-M   'P 1'
#
loop_
_entity.id
_entity.type
_entity.pdbx_description
1 polymer ?
#
loop_
_entity_poly.entity_id
_entity_poly.type
_entity_poly.pdbx_seq_one_letter_code
_entity_poly.pdbx_strand_id
1 'polypeptide(L)' 'AMLSGRDLRGCVVTADALHTQRAWCRTVREHGGDYVLIVKKNQRTLL' A
#
# COMPACT_ATOMS: atom_id res chain seq x y z
N ALA A 1 3.24 3.89 -12.91
CA ALA A 1 3.69 3.08 -11.76
C ALA A 1 2.78 1.86 -11.62
N MET A 2 3.17 0.78 -10.94
CA MET A 2 2.51 -0.55 -10.92
C MET A 2 0.95 -0.58 -10.79
N LEU A 3 0.36 0.42 -10.14
CA LEU A 3 -1.09 0.54 -9.89
C LEU A 3 -1.82 1.54 -10.82
N SER A 4 -1.10 2.27 -11.66
CA SER A 4 -1.67 3.27 -12.56
C SER A 4 -2.71 2.64 -13.49
N GLY A 5 -3.88 3.28 -13.60
CA GLY A 5 -5.00 2.81 -14.44
C GLY A 5 -5.81 1.64 -13.88
N ARG A 6 -5.55 1.15 -12.66
CA ARG A 6 -6.38 0.10 -12.03
C ARG A 6 -7.54 0.70 -11.26
N ASP A 7 -8.72 0.11 -11.36
CA ASP A 7 -9.84 0.37 -10.45
C ASP A 7 -9.74 -0.61 -9.27
N LEU A 8 -9.61 -0.10 -8.05
CA LEU A 8 -9.43 -0.91 -6.84
C LEU A 8 -10.64 -0.87 -5.91
N ARG A 9 -11.79 -0.32 -6.36
CA ARG A 9 -13.01 -0.26 -5.54
C ARG A 9 -13.45 -1.65 -5.09
N GLY A 10 -13.60 -1.82 -3.78
CA GLY A 10 -13.97 -3.10 -3.15
C GLY A 10 -12.82 -4.10 -3.01
N CYS A 11 -11.58 -3.72 -3.35
CA CYS A 11 -10.39 -4.56 -3.20
C CYS A 11 -9.62 -4.21 -1.92
N VAL A 12 -9.09 -5.25 -1.26
CA VAL A 12 -8.03 -5.11 -0.25
C VAL A 12 -6.71 -5.54 -0.88
N VAL A 13 -5.79 -4.60 -1.04
CA VAL A 13 -4.47 -4.86 -1.63
C VAL A 13 -3.49 -5.30 -0.55
N THR A 14 -2.92 -6.48 -0.73
CA THR A 14 -1.77 -6.96 0.03
C THR A 14 -0.51 -6.84 -0.80
N ALA A 15 0.61 -6.47 -0.18
CA ALA A 15 1.91 -6.42 -0.82
C ALA A 15 3.01 -6.73 0.20
N ASP A 16 4.23 -6.96 -0.27
CA ASP A 16 5.36 -7.22 0.61
C ASP A 16 5.76 -5.97 1.42
N ALA A 17 6.60 -6.17 2.44
CA ALA A 17 7.00 -5.12 3.38
C ALA A 17 7.67 -3.89 2.73
N LEU A 18 8.30 -4.02 1.55
CA LEU A 18 8.89 -2.90 0.80
C LEU A 18 7.83 -1.88 0.38
N HIS A 19 6.58 -2.29 0.26
CA HIS A 19 5.44 -1.43 -0.07
C HIS A 19 4.83 -0.72 1.14
N THR A 20 5.40 -0.88 2.35
CA THR A 20 5.06 -0.11 3.55
C THR A 20 5.58 1.33 3.46
N GLN A 21 5.21 2.03 2.38
CA GLN A 21 5.59 3.39 2.06
C GLN A 21 4.33 4.23 1.94
N ARG A 22 4.27 5.36 2.66
CA ARG A 22 3.10 6.26 2.67
C ARG A 22 2.67 6.70 1.27
N ALA A 23 3.64 6.93 0.37
CA ALA A 23 3.35 7.28 -1.02
C ALA A 23 2.60 6.15 -1.75
N TRP A 24 3.03 4.91 -1.59
CA TRP A 24 2.38 3.75 -2.20
C TRP A 24 0.99 3.50 -1.62
N CYS A 25 0.83 3.57 -0.29
CA CYS A 25 -0.46 3.47 0.39
C CYS A 25 -1.47 4.53 -0.09
N ARG A 26 -0.99 5.76 -0.36
CA ARG A 26 -1.84 6.82 -0.93
C ARG A 26 -2.34 6.46 -2.32
N THR A 27 -1.48 5.93 -3.19
CA THR A 27 -1.90 5.47 -4.52
C THR A 27 -2.98 4.39 -4.44
N VAL A 28 -2.90 3.42 -3.52
CA VAL A 28 -3.99 2.44 -3.37
C VAL A 28 -5.32 3.12 -3.06
N ARG A 29 -5.33 4.09 -2.14
CA ARG A 29 -6.53 4.85 -1.76
C ARG A 29 -7.05 5.76 -2.87
N GLU A 30 -6.16 6.42 -3.60
CA GLU A 30 -6.51 7.26 -4.77
C GLU A 30 -7.23 6.45 -5.85
N HIS A 31 -6.90 5.17 -5.98
CA HIS A 31 -7.54 4.22 -6.89
C HIS A 31 -8.77 3.52 -6.29
N GLY A 32 -9.21 3.93 -5.09
CA GLY A 32 -10.45 3.47 -4.46
C GLY A 32 -10.35 2.17 -3.66
N GLY A 33 -9.14 1.64 -3.43
CA GLY A 33 -8.93 0.42 -2.67
C GLY A 33 -8.49 0.65 -1.23
N ASP A 34 -8.55 -0.42 -0.46
CA ASP A 34 -7.97 -0.53 0.88
C ASP A 34 -6.67 -1.35 0.83
N TYR A 35 -5.87 -1.35 1.91
CA TYR A 35 -4.64 -2.13 1.98
C TYR A 35 -4.38 -2.72 3.36
N VAL A 36 -3.73 -3.89 3.37
CA VAL A 36 -3.16 -4.50 4.57
C VAL A 36 -1.72 -4.90 4.26
N LEU A 37 -0.78 -4.34 5.02
CA LEU A 37 0.65 -4.53 4.82
C LEU A 37 1.31 -5.00 6.10
N ILE A 38 2.31 -5.87 5.96
CA ILE A 38 3.12 -6.36 7.08
C ILE A 38 4.40 -5.53 7.15
N VAL A 39 4.52 -4.71 8.19
CA VAL A 39 5.74 -3.94 8.45
C VAL A 39 6.81 -4.84 9.10
N LYS A 40 8.08 -4.64 8.73
CA LYS A 40 9.22 -5.30 9.36
C LYS A 40 9.85 -4.40 10.42
N LYS A 41 10.49 -5.01 11.44
CA LYS A 41 11.14 -4.31 12.56
C LYS A 41 12.21 -3.29 12.12
N ASN A 42 12.81 -3.46 10.95
CA ASN A 42 13.82 -2.56 10.41
C ASN A 42 13.24 -1.32 9.69
N GLN A 43 11.92 -1.09 9.72
CA GLN A 43 11.32 0.12 9.17
C GLN A 43 11.71 1.31 10.05
N ARG A 44 12.40 2.29 9.46
CA ARG A 44 12.81 3.51 10.16
C ARG A 44 11.56 4.28 10.56
N THR A 45 11.47 4.72 11.81
CA THR A 45 10.28 5.38 12.44
C THR A 45 9.16 4.43 12.88
N LEU A 46 9.37 3.11 12.81
CA LEU A 46 8.53 2.16 13.52
C LEU A 46 8.89 2.28 15.01
N LEU A 47 8.01 2.96 15.76
CA LEU A 47 8.05 3.24 17.21
C LEU A 47 9.37 2.86 17.92
#